data_AF-A0A7S7ZM19-F1
#
_entry.id   AF-A0A7S7ZM19-F1
#
_cell.length_a   1.000
_cell.length_b   1.000
_cell.length_c   1.000
_cell.angle_alpha   90.00
_cell.angle_beta   90.00
_cell.angle_gamma   90.00
#
_symmetry.space_group_name_H-M   'P 1'
#
loop_
_entity.id
_entity.type
_entity.pdbx_description
1 polymer ?
#
loop_
_entity_poly.entity_id
_entity_poly.type
_entity_poly.pdbx_seq_one_letter_code
_entity_poly.pdbx_strand_id
1 'polypeptide(L)' 'MSRTLIIVGLVAGLLWPVLGKFGLGRLPGDIYVERSNFAFYLPLTTSLIISVVLSVILWLANR' A
#
# COMPACT_ATOMS: atom_id res chain seq x y z
N MET A 1 -18.78 -18.51 -2.56
CA MET A 1 -18.58 -17.17 -1.97
C MET A 1 -17.69 -17.17 -0.73
N SER A 2 -17.85 -18.12 0.21
CA SER A 2 -16.95 -18.23 1.38
C SER A 2 -15.51 -18.63 1.01
N ARG A 3 -15.33 -19.60 0.12
CA ARG A 3 -13.99 -20.06 -0.31
C ARG A 3 -13.17 -18.97 -1.03
N THR A 4 -13.82 -18.12 -1.83
CA THR A 4 -13.15 -17.02 -2.53
C THR A 4 -12.65 -15.96 -1.56
N LEU A 5 -13.41 -15.64 -0.52
CA LEU A 5 -12.98 -14.72 0.55
C LEU A 5 -11.78 -15.26 1.34
N ILE A 6 -11.77 -16.57 1.60
CA ILE A 6 -10.65 -17.24 2.31
C ILE A 6 -9.38 -17.19 1.45
N ILE A 7 -9.49 -17.48 0.15
CA ILE A 7 -8.33 -17.45 -0.76
C ILE A 7 -7.80 -16.02 -0.89
N VAL A 8 -8.67 -15.03 -1.09
CA VAL A 8 -8.27 -13.61 -1.18
C VAL A 8 -7.64 -13.12 0.12
N GLY A 9 -8.22 -13.46 1.27
CA GLY A 9 -7.67 -13.10 2.58
C GLY A 9 -6.33 -13.75 2.86
N LEU A 10 -6.14 -15.01 2.44
CA LEU A 10 -4.88 -15.72 2.61
C LEU A 10 -3.78 -15.16 1.70
N VAL A 11 -4.11 -14.86 0.44
CA VAL A 11 -3.18 -14.21 -0.49
C VAL A 11 -2.82 -12.80 -0.02
N ALA A 12 -3.81 -12.01 0.43
CA ALA A 12 -3.57 -10.68 0.98
C ALA A 12 -2.71 -10.73 2.26
N GLY A 13 -2.97 -11.68 3.15
CA GLY A 13 -2.18 -11.90 4.37
C GLY A 13 -0.75 -12.36 4.10
N LEU A 14 -0.53 -13.18 3.07
CA LEU A 14 0.81 -13.62 2.66
C LEU A 14 1.62 -12.50 2.00
N LEU A 15 0.93 -11.62 1.26
CA LEU A 15 1.53 -10.46 0.61
C LEU A 15 1.78 -9.31 1.60
N TRP A 16 1.03 -9.24 2.71
CA TRP A 16 1.16 -8.20 3.74
C TRP A 16 2.59 -7.99 4.27
N PRO A 17 3.35 -9.03 4.68
CA PRO A 17 4.74 -8.85 5.12
C PRO A 17 5.69 -8.42 4.00
N VAL A 18 5.39 -8.75 2.74
CA VAL A 18 6.18 -8.31 1.58
C VAL A 18 5.92 -6.83 1.29
N LEU A 19 4.66 -6.39 1.35
CA LEU A 19 4.29 -4.97 1.27
C LEU A 19 4.86 -4.17 2.44
N GLY A 20 4.84 -4.72 3.66
CA GLY A 20 5.41 -4.07 4.85
C GLY A 20 6.94 -3.93 4.81
N LYS A 21 7.65 -4.90 4.21
CA LYS A 21 9.11 -4.84 3.98
C LYS A 21 9.52 -3.82 2.91
N PHE A 22 8.63 -3.51 1.97
CA PHE A 22 8.84 -2.44 0.99
C PHE A 22 8.73 -1.03 1.60
N GLY A 23 8.41 -0.91 2.89
CA GLY A 23 8.26 0.39 3.54
C GLY A 23 7.01 1.15 3.06
N LEU A 24 6.01 0.48 2.49
CA LEU A 24 4.68 1.06 2.25
C LEU A 24 4.06 1.38 3.61
N GLY A 25 4.33 2.58 4.14
CA GLY A 25 4.48 2.71 5.59
C GLY A 25 5.39 3.85 6.02
N ARG A 26 6.66 3.66 5.71
CA ARG A 26 7.77 4.34 6.39
C ARG A 26 8.77 4.84 5.37
N LEU A 27 8.28 5.18 4.17
CA LEU A 27 9.09 5.88 3.19
C LEU A 27 9.35 7.30 3.74
N PRO A 28 10.59 7.83 3.64
CA PRO A 28 10.87 9.20 4.04
C PRO A 28 9.99 10.14 3.21
N GLY A 29 8.95 10.72 3.84
CA GLY A 29 7.89 11.50 3.19
C GLY A 29 6.47 11.07 3.57
N ASP A 30 6.27 9.85 4.07
CA ASP A 30 5.02 9.45 4.73
C ASP A 30 4.96 10.12 6.11
N ILE A 31 3.91 10.91 6.36
CA ILE A 31 3.77 11.69 7.60
C ILE A 31 3.28 10.73 8.68
N TYR A 32 4.19 10.29 9.53
CA TYR A 32 3.86 9.55 10.75
C TYR A 32 4.00 10.46 11.96
N VAL A 33 2.85 10.88 12.50
CA VAL A 33 2.79 11.69 13.72
C VAL A 33 2.31 10.80 14.85
N GLU A 34 3.24 10.39 15.71
CA GLU A 34 2.94 9.61 16.91
C GLU A 34 2.99 10.53 18.14
N ARG A 35 1.84 10.71 18.79
CA ARG A 35 1.63 11.40 20.08
C ARG A 35 1.16 10.35 21.09
N SER A 36 1.38 10.61 22.38
CA SER A 36 1.07 9.68 23.50
C SER A 36 -0.37 9.13 23.56
N ASN A 37 -1.33 9.67 22.81
CA ASN A 37 -2.69 9.13 22.65
C ASN A 37 -3.20 9.15 21.19
N PHE A 38 -2.34 9.47 20.21
CA PHE A 38 -2.78 9.66 18.82
C PHE A 38 -1.67 9.29 17.83
N ALA A 39 -1.92 8.27 17.01
CA ALA A 39 -1.06 7.93 15.89
C ALA A 39 -1.77 8.33 14.60
N PHE A 40 -1.21 9.30 13.88
CA PHE A 40 -1.70 9.72 12.57
C PHE A 40 -0.71 9.28 11.51
N TYR A 41 -1.22 8.55 10.54
CA TYR A 41 -0.46 7.95 9.46
C TYR A 41 -0.97 8.50 8.13
N LEU A 42 -0.16 9.30 7.45
CA LEU A 42 -0.47 9.89 6.15
C LEU A 42 0.51 9.34 5.08
N PRO A 43 0.11 8.32 4.30
CA PRO A 43 0.96 7.69 3.28
C PRO A 43 1.07 8.51 1.99
N LEU A 44 1.53 9.76 2.07
CA LEU A 44 1.58 10.67 0.91
C LEU A 44 2.48 10.16 -0.20
N THR A 45 3.69 9.72 0.14
CA THR A 45 4.69 9.27 -0.83
C THR A 45 4.27 7.93 -1.44
N THR A 46 3.76 7.04 -0.60
CA THR A 46 3.21 5.75 -1.05
C THR A 46 2.08 5.94 -2.06
N SER A 47 1.12 6.84 -1.76
CA SER A 47 -0.02 7.12 -2.65
C SER A 47 0.42 7.69 -4.00
N LEU A 48 1.40 8.59 -3.97
CA LEU A 48 1.96 9.23 -5.16
C LEU A 48 2.64 8.20 -6.07
N ILE A 49 3.48 7.33 -5.51
CA ILE A 49 4.17 6.27 -6.25
C ILE A 49 3.16 5.33 -6.91
N ILE A 50 2.16 4.88 -6.16
CA ILE A 50 1.09 4.02 -6.67
C ILE A 50 0.38 4.70 -7.85
N SER A 51 0.04 5.98 -7.72
CA SER A 51 -0.60 6.75 -8.79
C SER A 51 0.27 6.82 -10.05
N VAL A 52 1.56 7.14 -9.91
CA VAL A 52 2.49 7.24 -11.06
C VAL A 52 2.66 5.89 -11.74
N VAL A 53 2.84 4.81 -10.97
CA VAL A 53 2.99 3.45 -11.50
C VAL A 53 1.74 3.02 -12.27
N LEU A 54 0.55 3.23 -11.70
CA LEU A 54 -0.72 2.96 -12.37
C LEU A 54 -0.87 3.78 -13.65
N SER A 55 -0.55 5.07 -13.60
CA SER A 55 -0.60 5.94 -14.78
C SER A 55 0.33 5.44 -15.89
N VAL A 56 1.56 5.02 -15.57
CA VAL A 56 2.51 4.46 -16.55
C VAL A 56 2.00 3.15 -17.13
N ILE A 57 1.47 2.25 -16.30
CA ILE A 57 0.91 0.97 -16.76
C ILE A 57 -0.28 1.20 -17.69
N LEU A 58 -1.23 2.05 -17.30
CA LEU A 58 -2.40 2.38 -18.13
C LEU A 58 -2.00 3.09 -19.42
N TRP A 59 -1.00 3.98 -19.36
CA TRP A 59 -0.46 4.65 -20.55
C TRP A 59 0.16 3.65 -21.53
N LEU A 60 0.93 2.68 -21.02
CA LEU A 60 1.55 1.64 -21.85
C LEU A 60 0.51 0.65 -22.41
N ALA A 61 -0.51 0.32 -21.63
CA ALA A 61 -1.59 -0.59 -22.05
C ALA A 61 -2.59 0.05 -23.03
N ASN A 62 -2.70 1.38 -23.02
CA ASN A 62 -3.55 2.16 -23.91
C ASN A 62 -2.80 2.68 -25.17
N ARG A 63 -1.60 2.18 -25.42
CA ARG A 63 -0.81 2.43 -26.62
C ARG A 63 -0.95 1.28 -27.60
#